data_AF-A0A349DP97-F1
#
_entry.id   AF-A0A349DP97-F1
#
_cell.length_a   1.000
_cell.length_b   1.000
_cell.length_c   1.000
_cell.angle_alpha   90.00
_cell.angle_beta   90.00
_cell.angle_gamma   90.00
#
_symmetry.space_group_name_H-M   'P 1'
#
loop_
_entity.id
_entity.type
_entity.pdbx_description
1 polymer ?
#
loop_
_entity_poly.entity_id
_entity_poly.type
_entity_poly.pdbx_seq_one_letter_code
_entity_poly.pdbx_strand_id
1 'polypeptide(L)'
;MKPQETETDNSIDLATAENEIRKHILLVRNLLNKMAVELLKRSDTHDQSKLSPPEIAYSMKYTQKLKDAEYGSPEYLAIQEEMKEALEHHYALNRHHPEHFEGGIQDMNLIDILEMFCDWAIASEQHPTGDIHQSIEVNQLRFGFSDDLKEIFKNSVKLLG
;
A
#
# COMPACT_ATOMS: atom_id res chain seq x y z
N MET A 1 63.28 -13.81 -29.88
CA MET A 1 61.85 -14.15 -29.92
C MET A 1 61.15 -13.36 -28.84
N LYS A 2 60.30 -12.40 -29.19
CA LYS A 2 59.44 -11.73 -28.20
C LYS A 2 58.30 -12.68 -27.82
N PRO A 3 57.88 -12.75 -26.55
CA PRO A 3 56.69 -13.48 -26.18
C PRO A 3 55.49 -12.85 -26.88
N GLN A 4 54.68 -13.70 -27.51
CA GLN A 4 53.41 -13.33 -28.11
C GLN A 4 52.45 -13.08 -26.95
N GLU A 5 52.05 -11.83 -26.74
CA GLU A 5 50.95 -11.51 -25.84
C GLU A 5 49.69 -12.15 -26.42
N THR A 6 49.20 -13.21 -25.76
CA THR A 6 47.90 -13.77 -26.03
C THR A 6 46.87 -12.76 -25.54
N GLU A 7 46.28 -12.01 -26.47
CA GLU A 7 45.03 -11.29 -26.23
C GLU A 7 44.02 -12.31 -25.70
N THR A 8 43.76 -12.27 -24.40
CA THR A 8 42.64 -12.98 -23.80
C THR A 8 41.40 -12.39 -24.45
N ASP A 9 40.75 -13.21 -25.27
CA ASP A 9 39.49 -12.93 -25.95
C ASP A 9 38.46 -12.43 -24.92
N ASN A 10 38.36 -11.11 -24.82
CA ASN A 10 37.42 -10.40 -23.97
C ASN A 10 36.01 -10.36 -24.60
N SER A 11 35.74 -11.19 -25.60
CA SER A 11 34.37 -11.49 -25.97
C SER A 11 33.76 -12.39 -24.90
N ILE A 12 33.18 -11.76 -23.87
CA ILE A 12 31.96 -12.34 -23.32
C ILE A 12 31.06 -12.53 -24.54
N ASP A 13 30.88 -13.79 -24.95
CA ASP A 13 30.09 -14.15 -26.12
C ASP A 13 28.74 -13.43 -26.02
N LEU A 14 28.52 -12.49 -26.94
CA LEU A 14 27.35 -11.61 -26.95
C LEU A 14 26.05 -12.44 -26.91
N ALA A 15 26.05 -13.64 -27.49
CA ALA A 15 24.90 -14.54 -27.45
C ALA A 15 24.66 -15.12 -26.04
N THR A 16 25.71 -15.44 -25.30
CA THR A 16 25.61 -15.89 -23.90
C THR A 16 25.10 -14.77 -22.99
N ALA A 17 25.63 -13.54 -23.14
CA ALA A 17 25.14 -12.39 -22.40
C ALA A 17 23.67 -12.07 -22.72
N GLU A 18 23.28 -12.12 -23.99
CA GLU A 18 21.90 -11.91 -24.42
C GLU A 18 20.94 -12.95 -23.81
N ASN A 19 21.33 -14.23 -23.78
CA ASN A 19 20.53 -15.29 -23.19
C ASN A 19 20.31 -15.09 -21.68
N GLU A 20 21.34 -14.70 -20.92
CA GLU A 20 21.20 -14.43 -19.49
C GLU A 20 20.33 -13.19 -19.22
N ILE A 21 20.43 -12.13 -20.04
CA ILE A 21 19.55 -10.96 -19.96
C ILE A 21 18.09 -11.36 -20.25
N ARG A 22 17.84 -12.12 -21.31
CA ARG A 22 16.48 -12.61 -21.65
C ARG A 22 15.90 -13.46 -20.53
N LYS A 23 16.71 -14.34 -19.94
CA LYS A 23 16.32 -15.15 -18.79
C LYS A 23 15.99 -14.28 -17.57
N HIS A 24 16.81 -13.28 -17.25
CA HIS A 24 16.54 -12.34 -16.17
C HIS A 24 15.20 -11.61 -16.38
N ILE A 25 14.95 -11.07 -17.58
CA ILE A 25 13.68 -10.40 -17.93
C ILE A 25 12.49 -11.34 -17.70
N LEU A 26 12.58 -12.59 -18.15
CA LEU A 26 11.50 -13.56 -17.98
C LEU A 26 11.24 -13.88 -16.50
N LEU A 27 12.30 -14.02 -15.69
CA LEU A 27 12.17 -14.28 -14.25
C LEU A 27 11.53 -13.12 -13.51
N VAL A 28 11.96 -11.87 -13.80
CA VAL A 28 11.34 -10.67 -13.22
C VAL A 28 9.88 -10.55 -13.65
N ARG A 29 9.57 -10.76 -14.94
CA ARG A 29 8.18 -10.77 -15.42
C ARG A 29 7.31 -11.78 -14.66
N ASN A 30 7.83 -12.97 -14.41
CA ASN A 30 7.09 -13.99 -13.67
C ASN A 30 6.84 -13.57 -12.21
N LEU A 31 7.80 -12.91 -11.56
CA LEU A 31 7.61 -12.37 -10.22
C LEU A 31 6.60 -11.21 -10.20
N LEU A 32 6.70 -10.27 -11.15
CA LEU A 32 5.72 -9.18 -11.29
C LEU A 32 4.30 -9.71 -11.49
N ASN A 33 4.12 -10.74 -12.32
CA ASN A 33 2.81 -11.38 -12.51
C ASN A 33 2.27 -12.00 -11.21
N LYS A 34 3.13 -12.57 -10.35
CA LYS A 34 2.70 -13.07 -9.04
C LYS A 34 2.23 -11.92 -8.13
N MET A 35 2.93 -10.79 -8.13
CA MET A 35 2.52 -9.60 -7.38
C MET A 35 1.18 -9.05 -7.89
N ALA A 36 0.99 -9.01 -9.21
CA ALA A 36 -0.28 -8.58 -9.82
C ALA A 36 -1.44 -9.50 -9.41
N VAL A 37 -1.24 -10.82 -9.37
CA VAL A 37 -2.26 -11.77 -8.89
C VAL A 37 -2.60 -11.53 -7.42
N GLU A 38 -1.61 -11.27 -6.57
CA GLU A 38 -1.86 -10.96 -5.16
C GLU A 38 -2.66 -9.65 -5.01
N LEU A 39 -2.30 -8.61 -5.78
CA LEU A 39 -3.04 -7.35 -5.80
C LEU A 39 -4.49 -7.52 -6.26
N LEU A 40 -4.73 -8.33 -7.30
CA LEU A 40 -6.09 -8.59 -7.79
C LEU A 40 -6.94 -9.29 -6.73
N LYS A 41 -6.39 -10.28 -6.02
CA LYS A 41 -7.10 -10.95 -4.91
C LYS A 41 -7.48 -9.96 -3.82
N ARG A 42 -6.56 -9.06 -3.44
CA ARG A 42 -6.81 -8.02 -2.43
C ARG A 42 -7.89 -7.06 -2.89
N SER A 43 -7.84 -6.63 -4.14
CA SER A 43 -8.84 -5.75 -4.74
C SER A 43 -10.25 -6.35 -4.66
N ASP A 44 -10.39 -7.66 -4.87
CA ASP A 44 -11.69 -8.33 -4.82
C ASP A 44 -12.29 -8.39 -3.41
N THR A 45 -11.44 -8.40 -2.37
CA THR A 45 -11.86 -8.59 -0.98
C THR A 45 -11.64 -7.38 -0.08
N HIS A 46 -11.14 -6.27 -0.63
CA HIS A 46 -10.83 -5.05 0.12
C HIS A 46 -12.04 -4.63 0.97
N ASP A 47 -11.83 -4.52 2.28
CA ASP A 47 -12.83 -4.11 3.25
C ASP A 47 -14.14 -4.89 3.26
N GLN A 48 -14.15 -6.11 2.73
CA GLN A 48 -15.37 -6.91 2.63
C GLN A 48 -15.97 -7.23 4.01
N SER A 49 -15.16 -7.21 5.08
CA SER A 49 -15.63 -7.37 6.45
C SER A 49 -16.63 -6.29 6.88
N LYS A 50 -16.59 -5.09 6.28
CA LYS A 50 -17.54 -3.98 6.54
C LYS A 50 -18.99 -4.37 6.25
N LEU A 51 -19.20 -5.37 5.40
CA LEU A 51 -20.52 -5.86 5.00
C LEU A 51 -21.08 -6.95 5.93
N SER A 52 -20.37 -7.29 7.00
CA SER A 52 -20.76 -8.32 7.97
C SER A 52 -20.79 -7.79 9.40
N PRO A 53 -21.50 -8.45 10.33
CA PRO A 53 -21.42 -8.11 11.75
C PRO A 53 -19.99 -8.32 12.31
N PRO A 54 -19.53 -7.48 13.26
CA PRO A 54 -20.27 -6.35 13.85
C PRO A 54 -20.26 -5.08 12.97
N GLU A 55 -19.32 -4.95 12.03
CA GLU A 55 -19.01 -3.71 11.30
C GLU A 55 -20.20 -3.06 10.57
N ILE A 56 -21.05 -3.86 9.93
CA ILE A 56 -22.17 -3.32 9.14
C ILE A 56 -23.17 -2.53 10.00
N ALA A 57 -23.40 -2.95 11.26
CA ALA A 57 -24.31 -2.27 12.17
C ALA A 57 -23.79 -0.88 12.56
N TYR A 58 -22.48 -0.76 12.76
CA TYR A 58 -21.83 0.53 13.04
C TYR A 58 -21.80 1.41 11.80
N SER A 59 -21.50 0.85 10.63
CA SER A 59 -21.50 1.57 9.35
C SER A 59 -22.87 2.20 9.09
N MET A 60 -23.96 1.44 9.25
CA MET A 60 -25.33 1.96 9.12
C MET A 60 -25.63 3.13 10.08
N LYS A 61 -25.01 3.17 11.26
CA LYS A 61 -25.25 4.19 12.29
C LYS A 61 -24.37 5.43 12.14
N TYR A 62 -23.12 5.28 11.68
CA TYR A 62 -22.10 6.32 11.77
C TYR A 62 -21.51 6.78 10.44
N THR A 63 -21.70 6.07 9.33
CA THR A 63 -21.07 6.45 8.04
C THR A 63 -21.40 7.88 7.64
N GLN A 64 -22.65 8.32 7.75
CA GLN A 64 -23.00 9.69 7.41
C GLN A 64 -22.40 10.70 8.41
N LYS A 65 -22.44 10.38 9.71
CA LYS A 65 -21.87 11.25 10.74
C LYS A 65 -20.37 11.44 10.58
N LEU A 66 -19.65 10.39 10.20
CA LEU A 66 -18.22 10.44 9.89
C LEU A 66 -17.91 11.30 8.68
N LYS A 67 -18.78 11.30 7.66
CA LYS A 67 -18.62 12.17 6.48
C LYS A 67 -18.84 13.64 6.82
N ASP A 68 -19.70 13.92 7.79
CA ASP A 68 -20.05 15.29 8.20
C ASP A 68 -19.05 15.84 9.24
N ALA A 69 -18.37 14.97 9.99
CA ALA A 69 -17.37 15.33 10.98
C ALA A 69 -16.00 15.63 10.33
N GLU A 70 -15.37 16.73 10.75
CA GLU A 70 -14.00 17.03 10.34
C GLU A 70 -13.03 15.97 10.87
N TYR A 71 -12.16 15.46 9.99
CA TYR A 71 -11.18 14.43 10.34
C TYR A 71 -10.31 14.85 11.52
N GLY A 72 -10.27 14.03 12.58
CA GLY A 72 -9.50 14.30 13.80
C GLY A 72 -10.15 15.27 14.79
N SER A 73 -11.35 15.79 14.51
CA SER A 73 -12.12 16.63 15.45
C SER A 73 -12.58 15.84 16.70
N PRO A 74 -12.94 16.51 17.82
CA PRO A 74 -13.50 15.84 18.99
C PRO A 74 -14.75 15.00 18.70
N GLU A 75 -15.59 15.45 17.77
CA GLU A 75 -16.77 14.70 17.32
C GLU A 75 -16.37 13.42 16.56
N TYR A 76 -15.42 13.54 15.63
CA TYR A 76 -14.85 12.39 14.92
C TYR A 76 -14.27 11.35 15.89
N LEU A 77 -13.48 11.80 16.87
CA LEU A 77 -12.87 10.93 17.89
C LEU A 77 -13.92 10.26 18.79
N ALA A 78 -14.99 10.97 19.17
CA ALA A 78 -16.08 10.39 19.95
C ALA A 78 -16.82 9.30 19.16
N ILE A 79 -17.06 9.52 17.86
CA ILE A 79 -17.63 8.50 16.98
C ILE A 79 -16.72 7.28 16.88
N GLN A 80 -15.40 7.48 16.77
CA GLN A 80 -14.44 6.37 16.72
C GLN A 80 -14.45 5.54 18.00
N GLU A 81 -14.53 6.16 19.18
CA GLU A 81 -14.64 5.44 20.45
C GLU A 81 -15.93 4.60 20.51
N GLU A 82 -17.05 5.15 20.04
CA GLU A 82 -18.30 4.38 19.94
C GLU A 82 -18.19 3.22 18.94
N MET A 83 -17.36 3.34 17.90
CA MET A 83 -17.12 2.32 16.87
C MET A 83 -16.00 1.33 17.21
N LYS A 84 -15.41 1.40 18.40
CA LYS A 84 -14.21 0.65 18.76
C LYS A 84 -14.28 -0.84 18.43
N GLU A 85 -15.39 -1.52 18.77
CA GLU A 85 -15.59 -2.94 18.46
C GLU A 85 -15.52 -3.23 16.94
N ALA A 86 -16.17 -2.40 16.13
CA ALA A 86 -16.11 -2.53 14.68
C ALA A 86 -14.71 -2.25 14.13
N LEU A 87 -14.02 -1.23 14.66
CA LEU A 87 -12.67 -0.88 14.23
C LEU A 87 -11.67 -1.99 14.58
N GLU A 88 -11.73 -2.55 15.79
CA GLU A 88 -10.87 -3.67 16.21
C GLU A 88 -11.12 -4.91 15.34
N HIS A 89 -12.38 -5.25 15.06
CA HIS A 89 -12.72 -6.34 14.13
C HIS A 89 -12.19 -6.07 12.72
N HIS A 90 -12.35 -4.84 12.24
CA HIS A 90 -11.91 -4.40 10.92
C HIS A 90 -10.40 -4.50 10.76
N TYR A 91 -9.63 -3.96 11.70
CA TYR A 91 -8.17 -4.02 11.68
C TYR A 91 -7.65 -5.44 11.80
N ALA A 92 -8.30 -6.30 12.59
CA ALA A 92 -7.92 -7.70 12.70
C ALA A 92 -8.08 -8.49 11.37
N LEU A 93 -9.02 -8.09 10.51
CA LEU A 93 -9.29 -8.78 9.24
C LEU A 93 -8.63 -8.14 8.01
N ASN A 94 -8.34 -6.84 8.06
CA ASN A 94 -7.86 -6.07 6.90
C ASN A 94 -6.43 -5.58 7.14
N ARG A 95 -5.48 -6.36 6.61
CA ARG A 95 -4.05 -6.15 6.85
C ARG A 95 -3.42 -4.97 6.10
N HIS A 96 -4.18 -4.21 5.32
CA HIS A 96 -3.66 -2.95 4.77
C HIS A 96 -3.70 -1.82 5.82
N HIS A 97 -4.32 -2.03 6.98
CA HIS A 97 -4.22 -1.11 8.10
C HIS A 97 -2.97 -1.38 8.94
N PRO A 98 -2.18 -0.35 9.30
CA PRO A 98 -1.07 -0.51 10.24
C PRO A 98 -1.48 -1.14 11.57
N GLU A 99 -2.69 -0.83 12.06
CA GLU A 99 -3.27 -1.35 13.29
C GLU A 99 -3.48 -2.88 13.29
N HIS A 100 -3.44 -3.53 12.13
CA HIS A 100 -3.44 -4.99 12.04
C HIS A 100 -2.18 -5.61 12.67
N PHE A 101 -1.07 -4.88 12.69
CA PHE A 101 0.24 -5.39 13.09
C PHE A 101 0.73 -4.79 14.40
N GLU A 102 1.45 -5.59 15.18
CA GLU A 102 2.08 -5.13 16.42
C GLU A 102 3.19 -4.09 16.15
N GLY A 103 3.99 -4.29 15.09
CA GLY A 103 5.02 -3.35 14.63
C GLY A 103 4.50 -2.25 13.69
N GLY A 104 3.18 -2.15 13.50
CA GLY A 104 2.56 -1.17 12.61
C GLY A 104 3.04 -1.31 11.16
N ILE A 105 3.37 -0.17 10.52
CA ILE A 105 3.84 -0.13 9.13
C ILE A 105 5.09 -0.99 8.88
N GLN A 106 5.94 -1.20 9.90
CA GLN A 106 7.18 -1.96 9.73
C GLN A 106 6.95 -3.45 9.44
N ASP A 107 5.78 -3.97 9.80
CA ASP A 107 5.40 -5.37 9.55
C ASP A 107 4.63 -5.56 8.23
N MET A 108 4.29 -4.45 7.54
CA MET A 108 3.57 -4.47 6.27
C MET A 108 4.46 -4.91 5.11
N ASN A 109 3.88 -5.62 4.14
CA ASN A 109 4.54 -5.92 2.87
C ASN A 109 4.15 -4.91 1.77
N LEU A 110 4.78 -5.01 0.60
CA LEU A 110 4.55 -4.09 -0.52
C LEU A 110 3.08 -4.04 -1.02
N ILE A 111 2.35 -5.15 -0.94
CA ILE A 111 0.95 -5.19 -1.35
C ILE A 111 0.06 -4.52 -0.31
N ASP A 112 0.33 -4.72 0.98
CA ASP A 112 -0.40 -4.04 2.06
C ASP A 112 -0.22 -2.52 1.94
N ILE A 113 1.02 -2.07 1.70
CA ILE A 113 1.35 -0.65 1.52
C ILE A 113 0.65 -0.06 0.28
N LEU A 114 0.61 -0.79 -0.83
CA LEU A 114 -0.06 -0.34 -2.04
C LEU A 114 -1.59 -0.28 -1.85
N GLU A 115 -2.18 -1.28 -1.21
CA GLU A 115 -3.61 -1.30 -0.88
C GLU A 115 -3.98 -0.14 0.05
N MET A 116 -3.19 0.08 1.12
CA MET A 116 -3.35 1.19 2.05
C MET A 116 -3.27 2.56 1.37
N PHE A 117 -2.32 2.72 0.44
CA PHE A 117 -2.16 3.95 -0.32
C PHE A 117 -3.40 4.23 -1.20
N CYS A 118 -3.95 3.21 -1.85
CA CYS A 118 -5.19 3.33 -2.63
C CYS A 118 -6.41 3.63 -1.74
N ASP A 119 -6.52 2.99 -0.57
CA ASP A 119 -7.57 3.27 0.42
C ASP A 119 -7.54 4.75 0.85
N TRP A 120 -6.36 5.26 1.21
CA TRP A 120 -6.21 6.67 1.59
C TRP A 120 -6.50 7.63 0.45
N ALA A 121 -6.16 7.27 -0.79
CA ALA A 121 -6.47 8.09 -1.96
C ALA A 121 -7.97 8.25 -2.14
N ILE A 122 -8.74 7.15 -2.17
CA ILE A 122 -10.19 7.22 -2.36
C ILE A 122 -10.90 7.82 -1.14
N ALA A 123 -10.41 7.57 0.07
CA ALA A 123 -10.93 8.22 1.28
C ALA A 123 -10.75 9.75 1.23
N SER A 124 -9.62 10.22 0.69
CA SER A 124 -9.36 11.65 0.50
C SER A 124 -10.30 12.24 -0.56
N GLU A 125 -10.48 11.58 -1.71
CA GLU A 125 -11.38 12.05 -2.77
C GLU A 125 -12.86 12.14 -2.34
N GLN A 126 -13.29 11.27 -1.43
CA GLN A 126 -14.67 11.26 -0.93
C GLN A 126 -14.96 12.35 0.11
N HIS A 127 -13.93 13.01 0.64
CA HIS A 127 -14.10 14.12 1.58
C HIS A 127 -14.15 15.46 0.81
N PRO A 128 -15.11 16.37 1.09
CA PRO A 128 -15.27 17.61 0.33
C PRO A 128 -14.02 18.51 0.27
N THR A 129 -13.16 18.41 1.28
CA THR A 129 -11.90 19.16 1.41
C THR A 129 -10.68 18.24 1.42
N GLY A 130 -10.82 16.99 1.01
CA GLY A 130 -9.74 16.01 1.10
C GLY A 130 -8.63 16.26 0.08
N ASP A 131 -7.40 16.02 0.52
CA ASP A 131 -6.19 16.08 -0.28
C ASP A 131 -5.29 14.92 0.13
N ILE A 132 -4.95 14.05 -0.82
CA ILE A 132 -4.08 12.90 -0.58
C ILE A 132 -2.68 13.34 -0.10
N HIS A 133 -2.17 14.49 -0.52
CA HIS A 133 -0.90 14.99 -0.03
C HIS A 133 -0.97 15.34 1.46
N GLN A 134 -2.06 15.99 1.89
CA GLN A 134 -2.30 16.26 3.30
C GLN A 134 -2.50 14.95 4.09
N SER A 135 -3.26 14.00 3.53
CA SER A 135 -3.48 12.68 4.12
C SER A 135 -2.15 11.94 4.38
N ILE A 136 -1.21 11.98 3.44
CA ILE A 136 0.13 11.39 3.61
C ILE A 136 0.88 12.03 4.78
N GLU A 137 0.89 13.36 4.88
CA GLU A 137 1.59 14.05 5.98
C GLU A 137 0.96 13.73 7.36
N VAL A 138 -0.37 13.73 7.45
CA VAL A 138 -1.09 13.39 8.68
C VAL A 138 -0.85 11.93 9.08
N ASN A 139 -0.91 11.01 8.11
CA ASN A 139 -0.67 9.60 8.37
C ASN A 139 0.81 9.30 8.70
N GLN A 140 1.76 10.10 8.21
CA GLN A 140 3.17 9.99 8.63
C GLN A 140 3.30 10.27 10.13
N LEU A 141 2.67 11.34 10.62
CA LEU A 141 2.67 11.67 12.05
C LEU A 141 1.96 10.60 12.88
N ARG A 142 0.86 10.05 12.36
CA ARG A 142 0.06 9.02 13.04
C ARG A 142 0.79 7.68 13.15
N PHE A 143 1.39 7.21 12.05
CA PHE A 143 1.95 5.86 11.96
C PHE A 143 3.49 5.82 12.00
N GLY A 144 4.16 6.97 12.06
CA GLY A 144 5.59 7.06 12.29
C GLY A 144 6.48 6.51 11.18
N PHE A 145 6.02 6.52 9.92
CA PHE A 145 6.82 6.03 8.80
C PHE A 145 7.88 7.02 8.32
N SER A 146 8.93 6.51 7.67
CA SER A 146 10.10 7.29 7.26
C SER A 146 9.78 8.37 6.23
N ASP A 147 10.64 9.39 6.16
CA ASP A 147 10.59 10.39 5.09
C ASP A 147 10.77 9.76 3.70
N ASP A 148 11.55 8.68 3.59
CA ASP A 148 11.69 7.94 2.33
C ASP A 148 10.34 7.36 1.87
N LEU A 149 9.57 6.72 2.77
CA LEU A 149 8.26 6.17 2.41
C LEU A 149 7.26 7.28 2.08
N LYS A 150 7.30 8.41 2.80
CA LYS A 150 6.51 9.60 2.48
C LYS A 150 6.77 10.08 1.05
N GLU A 151 8.03 10.24 0.67
CA GLU A 151 8.38 10.72 -0.67
C GLU A 151 8.03 9.69 -1.75
N ILE A 152 8.12 8.39 -1.47
CA ILE A 152 7.59 7.34 -2.36
C ILE A 152 6.09 7.52 -2.57
N PHE A 153 5.30 7.71 -1.51
CA PHE A 153 3.85 7.94 -1.65
C PHE A 153 3.55 9.20 -2.48
N LYS A 154 4.22 10.32 -2.21
CA LYS A 154 4.04 11.56 -2.98
C LYS A 154 4.38 11.38 -4.46
N ASN A 155 5.44 10.63 -4.77
CA ASN A 155 5.80 10.31 -6.15
C ASN A 155 4.74 9.44 -6.83
N SER A 156 4.16 8.50 -6.09
CA SER A 156 3.13 7.57 -6.55
C SER A 156 1.76 8.22 -6.78
N VAL A 157 1.44 9.37 -6.18
CA VAL A 157 0.18 10.10 -6.44
C VAL A 157 -0.03 10.35 -7.94
N LYS A 158 1.06 10.58 -8.69
CA LYS A 158 1.02 10.80 -10.16
C LYS A 158 0.52 9.60 -10.96
N LEU A 159 0.43 8.43 -10.34
CA LEU A 159 -0.07 7.20 -10.97
C LEU A 159 -1.59 7.06 -10.88
N LEU A 160 -2.26 7.86 -10.04
CA LEU A 160 -3.69 7.74 -9.75
C LEU A 160 -4.59 8.46 -10.77
N GLY A 161 -4.04 9.39 -11.56
CA GLY A 161 -4.77 10.14 -12.60
C GLY A 161 -4.52 11.63 -12.53
#